data_AF-A0A081RZ33-F1
#
_entry.id   AF-A0A081RZ33-F1
#
_cell.length_a   1.000
_cell.length_b   1.000
_cell.length_c   1.000
_cell.angle_alpha   90.00
_cell.angle_beta   90.00
_cell.angle_gamma   90.00
#
_symmetry.space_group_name_H-M   'P 1'
#
loop_
_entity.id
_entity.type
_entity.pdbx_description
1 polymer ?
#
loop_
_entity_poly.entity_id
_entity_poly.type
_entity_poly.pdbx_seq_one_letter_code
_entity_poly.pdbx_strand_id
1 'polypeptide(L)'
;MKLKKILGIGSALLLTLFSQAALSASYQSSVVLPTVYSRNYTETAYLPVVGSPPASGSISNVSWTWNVVGWPQGLSVYLCQGDINNCFDISRTRRMSTDAFNTRSPAQQFFYALRVASGGTVPVAGQMGEITVTW
;
A
#
# COMPACT_ATOMS: atom_id res chain seq x y z
N MET A 1 -55.46 15.85 55.63
CA MET A 1 -54.01 15.78 55.93
C MET A 1 -53.66 14.30 56.04
N LYS A 2 -53.01 13.64 55.07
CA LYS A 2 -51.57 13.70 54.78
C LYS A 2 -51.29 13.25 53.34
N LEU A 3 -50.45 14.03 52.66
CA LEU A 3 -49.81 13.74 51.39
C LEU A 3 -48.57 12.88 51.64
N LYS A 4 -48.27 11.87 50.80
CA LYS A 4 -46.88 11.40 50.59
C LYS A 4 -46.73 10.81 49.18
N LYS A 5 -45.98 11.56 48.35
CA LYS A 5 -45.42 11.18 47.04
C LYS A 5 -44.30 10.15 47.25
N ILE A 6 -44.13 9.16 46.37
CA ILE A 6 -42.82 8.70 45.91
C ILE A 6 -42.92 8.27 44.44
N LEU A 7 -42.18 8.97 43.57
CA LEU A 7 -41.91 8.61 42.18
C LEU A 7 -41.06 7.33 42.13
N GLY A 8 -41.42 6.39 41.26
CA GLY A 8 -40.55 5.28 40.85
C GLY A 8 -40.11 5.47 39.40
N ILE A 9 -38.93 6.04 39.20
CA ILE A 9 -38.25 6.12 37.90
C ILE A 9 -37.42 4.84 37.79
N GLY A 10 -37.69 4.01 36.79
CA GLY A 10 -37.01 2.72 36.56
C GLY A 10 -36.48 2.62 35.14
N SER A 11 -35.34 3.29 34.91
CA SER A 11 -34.36 3.23 33.82
C SER A 11 -34.63 2.36 32.58
N ALA A 12 -34.78 3.01 31.43
CA ALA A 12 -34.53 2.41 30.13
C ALA A 12 -33.01 2.18 29.95
N LEU A 13 -32.61 0.92 29.82
CA LEU A 13 -31.24 0.53 29.51
C LEU A 13 -30.98 0.73 28.00
N LEU A 14 -30.52 1.92 27.61
CA LEU A 14 -30.02 2.19 26.25
C LEU A 14 -28.61 1.59 26.12
N LEU A 15 -28.53 0.37 25.57
CA LEU A 15 -27.28 -0.22 25.13
C LEU A 15 -26.80 0.52 23.87
N THR A 16 -25.95 1.52 24.05
CA THR A 16 -25.20 2.13 22.94
C THR A 16 -24.21 1.10 22.41
N LEU A 17 -24.53 0.51 21.27
CA LEU A 17 -23.59 -0.26 20.46
C LEU A 17 -22.47 0.70 20.01
N PHE A 18 -21.34 0.68 20.70
CA PHE A 18 -20.14 1.32 20.20
C PHE A 18 -19.66 0.52 18.99
N SER A 19 -20.02 0.96 17.78
CA SER A 19 -19.35 0.49 16.57
C SER A 19 -17.87 0.83 16.71
N GLN A 20 -17.04 -0.18 16.94
CA GLN A 20 -15.59 -0.05 16.84
C GLN A 20 -15.27 0.24 15.38
N ALA A 21 -15.20 1.51 15.01
CA ALA A 21 -14.57 1.90 13.76
C ALA A 21 -13.12 1.40 13.85
N ALA A 22 -12.77 0.41 13.03
CA ALA A 22 -11.39 -0.04 12.91
C ALA A 22 -10.57 1.16 12.42
N LEU A 23 -9.82 1.80 13.32
CA LEU A 23 -8.82 2.79 12.94
C LEU A 23 -7.72 2.03 12.20
N SER A 24 -7.70 2.14 10.88
CA SER A 24 -6.60 1.62 10.08
C SER A 24 -5.46 2.63 10.07
N ALA A 25 -4.26 2.16 10.38
CA ALA A 25 -3.05 2.97 10.30
C ALA A 25 -2.45 2.84 8.90
N SER A 26 -1.77 3.89 8.43
CA SER A 26 -1.09 3.84 7.14
C SER A 26 0.16 4.69 7.12
N TYR A 27 1.04 4.40 6.17
CA TYR A 27 2.09 5.32 5.74
C TYR A 27 2.07 5.48 4.22
N GLN A 28 2.52 6.65 3.76
CA GLN A 28 2.82 6.90 2.36
C GLN A 28 4.32 6.93 2.16
N SER A 29 4.79 6.39 1.04
CA SER A 29 6.20 6.39 0.67
C SER A 29 6.35 6.61 -0.84
N SER A 30 7.41 7.31 -1.24
CA SER A 30 7.66 7.67 -2.64
C SER A 30 9.13 7.53 -2.99
N VAL A 31 9.42 7.21 -4.25
CA VAL A 31 10.77 7.09 -4.80
C VAL A 31 10.79 7.56 -6.26
N VAL A 32 11.92 8.11 -6.70
CA VAL A 32 12.18 8.37 -8.11
C VAL A 32 12.57 7.05 -8.77
N LEU A 33 11.82 6.63 -9.79
CA LEU A 33 12.11 5.41 -10.54
C LEU A 33 13.34 5.62 -11.44
N PRO A 34 14.22 4.60 -11.56
CA PRO A 34 15.41 4.68 -12.39
C PRO A 34 15.05 4.73 -13.87
N THR A 35 15.94 5.32 -14.66
CA THR A 35 15.90 5.17 -16.12
C THR A 35 16.43 3.81 -16.50
N VAL A 36 15.64 3.02 -17.25
CA VAL A 36 16.08 1.73 -17.77
C VAL A 36 16.81 1.95 -19.10
N TYR A 37 18.14 1.79 -19.09
CA TYR A 37 18.98 1.91 -20.29
C TYR A 37 19.19 0.59 -21.03
N SER A 38 19.14 -0.53 -20.30
CA SER A 38 19.50 -1.85 -20.82
C SER A 38 18.30 -2.78 -20.87
N ARG A 39 18.20 -3.54 -21.96
CA ARG A 39 17.20 -4.61 -22.08
C ARG A 39 17.63 -5.80 -21.25
N ASN A 40 16.66 -6.59 -20.79
CA ASN A 40 16.86 -7.79 -19.99
C ASN A 40 17.66 -7.56 -18.68
N TYR A 41 17.75 -6.32 -18.23
CA TYR A 41 18.32 -5.94 -16.95
C TYR A 41 17.20 -5.42 -16.05
N THR A 42 17.24 -5.80 -14.78
CA THR A 42 16.23 -5.40 -13.79
C THR A 42 16.79 -4.26 -12.96
N GLU A 43 16.23 -3.07 -13.13
CA GLU A 43 16.49 -1.91 -12.29
C GLU A 43 15.57 -1.96 -11.06
N THR A 44 16.07 -1.55 -9.89
CA THR A 44 15.28 -1.54 -8.65
C THR A 44 15.27 -0.17 -8.00
N ALA A 45 14.16 0.17 -7.33
CA ALA A 45 13.98 1.43 -6.62
C ALA A 45 13.33 1.18 -5.26
N TYR A 46 14.08 1.34 -4.18
CA TYR A 46 13.62 1.05 -2.83
C TYR A 46 12.83 2.22 -2.25
N LEU A 47 11.66 1.92 -1.68
CA LEU A 47 10.81 2.88 -1.00
C LEU A 47 11.22 2.94 0.48
N PRO A 48 11.43 4.12 1.07
CA PRO A 48 11.70 4.21 2.51
C PRO A 48 10.48 3.73 3.32
N VAL A 49 10.71 3.02 4.42
CA VAL A 49 9.66 2.76 5.41
C VAL A 49 9.51 4.04 6.23
N VAL A 50 8.29 4.60 6.25
CA VAL A 50 8.03 5.90 6.88
C VAL A 50 7.37 5.71 8.24
N GLY A 51 7.88 6.40 9.26
CA GLY A 51 7.39 6.31 10.63
C GLY A 51 7.88 5.07 11.36
N SER A 52 7.00 4.44 12.12
CA SER A 52 7.30 3.23 12.89
C SER A 52 6.15 2.23 12.81
N PRO A 53 5.84 1.71 11.59
CA PRO A 53 4.85 0.65 11.44
C PRO A 53 5.23 -0.56 12.32
N PRO A 54 4.24 -1.30 12.83
CA PRO A 54 4.49 -2.42 13.72
C PRO A 54 5.27 -3.52 13.02
N ALA A 55 6.32 -4.03 13.66
CA ALA A 55 7.06 -5.18 13.17
C ALA A 55 6.18 -6.44 13.13
N SER A 56 5.35 -6.63 14.16
CA SER A 56 4.34 -7.68 14.27
C SER A 56 2.97 -7.10 13.90
N GLY A 57 2.55 -7.31 12.66
CA GLY A 57 1.29 -6.82 12.11
C GLY A 57 1.10 -7.39 10.71
N SER A 58 -0.09 -7.20 10.15
CA SER A 58 -0.38 -7.62 8.78
C SER A 58 -0.91 -6.44 7.99
N ILE A 59 -0.31 -6.20 6.83
CA ILE A 59 -0.86 -5.30 5.83
C ILE A 59 -2.29 -5.76 5.51
N SER A 60 -3.20 -4.79 5.39
CA SER A 60 -4.58 -5.00 4.96
C SER A 60 -4.81 -4.54 3.52
N ASN A 61 -4.01 -3.56 3.06
CA ASN A 61 -4.04 -3.09 1.68
C ASN A 61 -2.74 -2.37 1.31
N VAL A 62 -2.36 -2.49 0.04
CA VAL A 62 -1.34 -1.63 -0.57
C VAL A 62 -1.96 -0.96 -1.79
N SER A 63 -1.93 0.36 -1.83
CA SER A 63 -2.23 1.12 -3.04
C SER A 63 -0.95 1.74 -3.61
N TRP A 64 -0.93 1.94 -4.92
CA TRP A 64 0.21 2.52 -5.60
C TRP A 64 -0.20 3.49 -6.68
N THR A 65 0.73 4.38 -7.01
CA THR A 65 0.79 5.07 -8.29
C THR A 65 2.22 5.00 -8.82
N TRP A 66 2.41 4.76 -10.12
CA TRP A 66 3.72 4.79 -10.74
C TRP A 66 3.63 5.36 -12.15
N ASN A 67 4.71 6.01 -12.59
CA ASN A 67 4.78 6.52 -13.95
C ASN A 67 6.19 6.44 -14.55
N VAL A 68 6.21 6.36 -15.88
CA VAL A 68 7.39 6.49 -16.73
C VAL A 68 7.01 7.37 -17.92
N VAL A 69 7.98 7.89 -18.65
CA VAL A 69 7.71 8.64 -19.89
C VAL A 69 7.07 7.73 -20.95
N GLY A 70 5.94 8.17 -21.52
CA GLY A 70 5.20 7.43 -22.56
C GLY A 70 4.59 6.12 -22.03
N TRP A 71 4.30 5.16 -22.90
CA TRP A 71 3.89 3.79 -22.57
C TRP A 71 4.77 2.79 -23.34
N PRO A 72 5.98 2.51 -22.87
CA PRO A 72 6.95 1.73 -23.63
C PRO A 72 6.53 0.27 -23.79
N GLN A 73 6.70 -0.24 -25.01
CA GLN A 73 6.46 -1.64 -25.33
C GLN A 73 7.51 -2.53 -24.65
N GLY A 74 7.07 -3.67 -24.13
CA GLY A 74 7.94 -4.62 -23.44
C GLY A 74 8.46 -4.19 -22.07
N LEU A 75 7.96 -3.09 -21.49
CA LEU A 75 8.22 -2.74 -20.09
C LEU A 75 7.38 -3.61 -19.15
N SER A 76 8.06 -4.21 -18.18
CA SER A 76 7.47 -4.83 -17.00
C SER A 76 7.81 -3.99 -15.77
N VAL A 77 6.82 -3.82 -14.89
CA VAL A 77 6.97 -3.13 -13.61
C VAL A 77 6.33 -4.00 -12.54
N TYR A 78 7.08 -4.30 -11.50
CA TYR A 78 6.63 -5.06 -10.35
C TYR A 78 6.73 -4.20 -9.09
N LEU A 79 5.76 -4.35 -8.20
CA LEU A 79 5.87 -3.90 -6.83
C LEU A 79 6.24 -5.10 -5.97
N CYS A 80 7.36 -5.03 -5.28
CA CYS A 80 7.89 -6.13 -4.49
C CYS A 80 8.07 -5.73 -3.03
N GLN A 81 8.07 -6.72 -2.13
CA GLN A 81 8.31 -6.49 -0.70
C GLN A 81 9.36 -7.46 -0.17
N GLY A 82 10.43 -6.91 0.42
CA GLY A 82 11.56 -7.68 0.93
C GLY A 82 12.50 -8.21 -0.16
N ASP A 83 12.02 -9.14 -0.98
CA ASP A 83 12.81 -9.76 -2.06
C ASP A 83 12.02 -9.95 -3.36
N ILE A 84 12.72 -10.36 -4.42
CA ILE A 84 12.18 -10.48 -5.80
C ILE A 84 11.20 -11.64 -5.99
N ASN A 85 11.08 -12.56 -5.02
CA ASN A 85 10.10 -13.65 -5.08
C ASN A 85 8.72 -13.19 -4.59
N ASN A 86 8.65 -12.03 -3.94
CA ASN A 86 7.45 -11.49 -3.31
C ASN A 86 6.99 -10.23 -4.05
N CYS A 87 6.61 -10.42 -5.31
CA CYS A 87 6.26 -9.35 -6.23
C CYS A 87 4.83 -9.48 -6.76
N PHE A 88 4.21 -8.33 -7.00
CA PHE A 88 2.94 -8.19 -7.69
C PHE A 88 3.17 -7.48 -9.02
N ASP A 89 2.64 -8.04 -10.11
CA ASP A 89 2.76 -7.43 -11.44
C ASP A 89 1.83 -6.22 -11.57
N ILE A 90 2.42 -5.06 -11.77
CA ILE A 90 1.72 -3.78 -11.92
C ILE A 90 1.98 -3.13 -13.28
N SER A 91 2.56 -3.87 -14.23
CA SER A 91 3.07 -3.37 -15.51
C SER A 91 2.04 -2.58 -16.33
N ARG A 92 0.75 -2.90 -16.17
CA ARG A 92 -0.37 -2.29 -16.91
C ARG A 92 -1.32 -1.49 -16.02
N THR A 93 -1.01 -1.36 -14.74
CA THR A 93 -1.86 -0.72 -13.74
C THR A 93 -1.06 0.37 -13.06
N ARG A 94 -1.02 1.57 -13.66
CA ARG A 94 -0.28 2.71 -13.10
C ARG A 94 -0.77 3.12 -11.73
N ARG A 95 -2.08 3.02 -11.50
CA ARG A 95 -2.70 3.38 -10.23
C ARG A 95 -3.76 2.35 -9.88
N MET A 96 -3.60 1.66 -8.77
CA MET A 96 -4.55 0.68 -8.25
C MET A 96 -4.21 0.36 -6.79
N SER A 97 -4.95 -0.59 -6.20
CA SER A 97 -4.66 -1.20 -4.92
C SER A 97 -4.78 -2.73 -4.98
N THR A 98 -4.15 -3.41 -4.03
CA THR A 98 -4.19 -4.87 -3.90
C THR A 98 -4.15 -5.29 -2.44
N ASP A 99 -4.69 -6.47 -2.19
CA ASP A 99 -4.61 -7.24 -0.96
C ASP A 99 -3.58 -8.39 -1.07
N ALA A 100 -2.82 -8.48 -2.17
CA ALA A 100 -1.83 -9.54 -2.39
C ALA A 100 -0.69 -9.56 -1.36
N PHE A 101 -0.49 -8.46 -0.63
CA PHE A 101 0.49 -8.35 0.45
C PHE A 101 -0.13 -8.59 1.84
N ASN A 102 -1.41 -9.00 1.90
CA ASN A 102 -2.03 -9.39 3.16
C ASN A 102 -1.22 -10.49 3.82
N THR A 103 -1.07 -10.45 5.14
CA THR A 103 -0.17 -11.27 5.98
C THR A 103 1.29 -10.85 6.06
N ARG A 104 1.73 -9.88 5.24
CA ARG A 104 3.10 -9.34 5.33
C ARG A 104 3.21 -8.24 6.37
N SER A 105 4.40 -8.07 6.94
CA SER A 105 4.68 -7.00 7.90
C SER A 105 4.67 -5.63 7.21
N PRO A 106 3.99 -4.61 7.75
CA PRO A 106 4.06 -3.25 7.22
C PRO A 106 5.44 -2.62 7.41
N ALA A 107 6.26 -3.13 8.33
CA ALA A 107 7.64 -2.69 8.54
C ALA A 107 8.64 -3.25 7.52
N GLN A 108 8.24 -4.21 6.67
CA GLN A 108 9.09 -4.74 5.62
C GLN A 108 9.11 -3.80 4.41
N GLN A 109 10.30 -3.48 3.93
CA GLN A 109 10.51 -2.52 2.85
C GLN A 109 9.93 -2.96 1.51
N PHE A 110 9.27 -2.04 0.82
CA PHE A 110 8.83 -2.19 -0.57
C PHE A 110 9.86 -1.65 -1.55
N PHE A 111 9.85 -2.17 -2.78
CA PHE A 111 10.63 -1.63 -3.88
C PHE A 111 9.92 -1.88 -5.22
N TYR A 112 10.16 -0.99 -6.19
CA TYR A 112 9.78 -1.23 -7.57
C TYR A 112 10.90 -1.99 -8.28
N ALA A 113 10.54 -2.94 -9.14
CA ALA A 113 11.45 -3.59 -10.08
C ALA A 113 10.99 -3.33 -11.52
N LEU A 114 11.86 -2.73 -12.33
CA LEU A 114 11.58 -2.35 -13.71
C LEU A 114 12.49 -3.14 -14.65
N ARG A 115 11.92 -3.66 -15.74
CA ARG A 115 12.67 -4.39 -16.76
C ARG A 115 12.06 -4.16 -18.12
N VAL A 116 12.90 -3.96 -19.14
CA VAL A 116 12.46 -3.95 -20.54
C VAL A 116 12.89 -5.25 -21.20
N ALA A 117 11.95 -5.98 -21.81
CA ALA A 117 12.22 -7.22 -22.53
C ALA A 117 13.15 -7.01 -23.74
N SER A 118 13.73 -8.09 -24.26
CA SER A 118 14.68 -8.08 -25.40
C SER A 118 14.18 -7.31 -26.64
N GLY A 119 12.87 -7.35 -26.93
CA GLY A 119 12.26 -6.63 -28.06
C GLY A 119 11.72 -5.24 -27.72
N GLY A 120 11.88 -4.77 -26.48
CA GLY A 120 11.33 -3.50 -26.02
C GLY A 120 12.18 -2.27 -26.38
N THR A 121 11.60 -1.09 -26.19
CA THR A 121 12.24 0.20 -26.45
C THR A 121 12.94 0.71 -25.19
N VAL A 122 14.20 1.14 -25.34
CA VAL A 122 15.01 1.82 -24.32
C VAL A 122 15.61 3.10 -24.93
N PRO A 123 15.91 4.15 -24.16
CA PRO A 123 15.73 4.24 -22.71
C PRO A 123 14.27 4.44 -22.31
N VAL A 124 13.91 3.94 -21.13
CA VAL A 124 12.64 4.27 -20.46
C VAL A 124 12.95 5.15 -19.27
N ALA A 125 12.62 6.44 -19.38
CA ALA A 125 12.83 7.39 -18.29
C ALA A 125 11.79 7.16 -17.20
N GLY A 126 12.26 6.71 -16.02
CA GLY A 126 11.47 6.60 -14.82
C GLY A 126 10.99 7.96 -14.34
N GLN A 127 9.80 8.02 -13.75
CA GLN A 127 9.31 9.20 -13.06
C GLN A 127 9.14 8.90 -11.58
N MET A 128 7.94 9.06 -11.02
CA MET A 128 7.69 8.82 -9.60
C MET A 128 6.93 7.52 -9.41
N GLY A 129 7.31 6.77 -8.38
CA GLY A 129 6.54 5.67 -7.82
C GLY A 129 6.18 6.01 -6.37
N GLU A 130 4.92 5.81 -6.00
CA GLU A 130 4.41 6.05 -4.66
C GLU A 130 3.55 4.88 -4.24
N ILE A 131 3.60 4.55 -2.95
CA ILE A 131 2.71 3.60 -2.32
C ILE A 131 2.05 4.19 -1.08
N THR A 132 0.85 3.71 -0.78
CA THR A 132 0.25 3.79 0.55
C THR A 132 0.11 2.38 1.08
N VAL A 133 0.71 2.12 2.24
CA VAL A 133 0.61 0.84 2.94
C VAL A 133 -0.32 1.04 4.12
N THR A 134 -1.30 0.16 4.23
CA THR A 134 -2.37 0.24 5.22
C THR A 134 -2.39 -1.05 6.04
N TRP A 135 -2.56 -0.94 7.35
CA TRP A 135 -2.63 -2.07 8.30
C TRP A 135 -3.56 -1.75 9.49
#